data_AF-A0A964D1A5-F1
#
_entry.id   AF-A0A964D1A5-F1
#
_cell.length_a   1.000
_cell.length_b   1.000
_cell.length_c   1.000
_cell.angle_alpha   90.00
_cell.angle_beta   90.00
_cell.angle_gamma   90.00
#
_symmetry.space_group_name_H-M   'P 1'
#
loop_
_entity.id
_entity.type
_entity.pdbx_description
1 polymer ?
#
loop_
_entity_poly.entity_id
_entity_poly.type
_entity_poly.pdbx_seq_one_letter_code
_entity_poly.pdbx_strand_id
1 'polypeptide(L)' 'MSHREQYIWQRGIYLCQLCYELTKSFHPSELYGITSQIRRASVSVPANIAEGYGRLNS' A
#
# COMPACT_ATOMS: atom_id res chain seq x y z
N MET A 1 -13.87 -11.64 -4.64
CA MET A 1 -13.09 -11.61 -3.39
C MET A 1 -14.04 -11.98 -2.28
N SER A 2 -13.65 -12.88 -1.38
CA SER A 2 -14.40 -13.13 -0.16
C SER A 2 -14.46 -11.87 0.71
N HIS A 3 -15.44 -11.81 1.62
CA HIS A 3 -15.59 -10.68 2.55
C HIS A 3 -14.31 -10.40 3.36
N ARG A 4 -13.60 -11.46 3.77
CA ARG A 4 -12.33 -11.36 4.49
C ARG A 4 -11.22 -10.75 3.62
N GLU A 5 -11.10 -11.17 2.37
CA GLU A 5 -10.07 -10.64 1.46
C GLU A 5 -10.33 -9.18 1.10
N GLN A 6 -11.60 -8.81 0.89
CA GLN A 6 -11.98 -7.42 0.65
C GLN A 6 -11.63 -6.54 1.86
N TYR A 7 -11.90 -7.02 3.08
CA TYR A 7 -11.51 -6.31 4.30
C TYR A 7 -9.99 -6.13 4.40
N ILE A 8 -9.20 -7.18 4.13
CA ILE A 8 -7.73 -7.11 4.17
C ILE A 8 -7.19 -6.15 3.09
N TRP A 9 -7.76 -6.18 1.89
CA TRP A 9 -7.39 -5.25 0.81
C TRP A 9 -7.71 -3.79 1.20
N GLN A 10 -8.89 -3.51 1.77
CA GLN A 10 -9.24 -2.18 2.27
C GLN A 10 -8.27 -1.69 3.36
N ARG A 11 -7.84 -2.58 4.25
CA ARG A 11 -6.79 -2.26 5.25
C ARG A 11 -5.46 -1.91 4.59
N GLY A 12 -5.10 -2.56 3.49
CA GLY A 12 -3.93 -2.22 2.67
C GLY A 12 -4.03 -0.83 2.04
N ILE A 13 -5.21 -0.45 1.52
CA ILE A 13 -5.45 0.90 1.00
C ILE A 13 -5.33 1.95 2.12
N TYR A 14 -5.89 1.66 3.30
CA TYR A 14 -5.77 2.55 4.46
C TYR A 14 -4.31 2.70 4.93
N LEU A 15 -3.51 1.63 4.90
CA LEU A 15 -2.06 1.70 5.15
C LEU A 15 -1.36 2.65 4.18
N CYS A 16 -1.66 2.59 2.88
CA CYS A 16 -1.11 3.52 1.90
C CYS A 16 -1.41 4.97 2.29
N GLN A 17 -2.66 5.28 2.65
CA GLN A 17 -3.05 6.62 3.07
C GLN A 17 -2.22 7.10 4.27
N LEU A 18 -2.10 6.26 5.31
CA LEU A 18 -1.27 6.58 6.48
C LEU A 18 0.20 6.81 6.14
N CYS A 19 0.79 5.99 5.26
CA CYS A 19 2.17 6.18 4.81
C CYS A 19 2.35 7.48 4.03
N TYR A 20 1.38 7.85 3.19
CA TYR A 20 1.40 9.13 2.47
C TYR A 20 1.28 10.31 3.44
N GLU A 21 0.37 10.26 4.41
CA GLU A 21 0.21 11.31 5.44
C GLU A 21 1.46 11.43 6.32
N LEU A 22 1.98 10.31 6.83
CA LEU A 22 3.19 10.28 7.66
C LEU A 22 4.39 10.91 6.94
N THR A 23 4.60 10.56 5.68
CA THR A 23 5.77 11.03 4.92
C THR A 23 5.66 12.50 4.48
N LYS A 24 4.53 13.19 4.69
CA LYS A 24 4.42 14.64 4.43
C LYS A 24 5.26 15.48 5.38
N SER A 25 5.53 14.99 6.60
CA SER A 25 6.33 15.71 7.59
C SER A 25 7.84 15.49 7.43
N PHE A 26 8.26 14.65 6.49
CA PHE A 26 9.67 14.34 6.29
C PHE A 26 10.39 15.52 5.62
N HIS A 27 11.69 15.64 5.89
CA HIS A 27 12.51 16.68 5.27
C HIS A 27 12.53 16.51 3.73
N PRO A 28 12.48 17.60 2.93
CA PRO A 28 12.42 17.52 1.47
C PRO A 28 13.55 16.72 0.81
N SER A 29 14.74 16.65 1.44
CA SER A 29 15.86 15.84 0.96
C SER A 29 15.52 14.34 0.88
N GLU A 30 14.55 13.87 1.64
CA GLU A 30 14.14 12.47 1.69
C GLU A 30 13.11 12.09 0.61
N LEU A 31 12.64 13.05 -0.19
CA LEU A 31 11.57 12.84 -1.18
C LEU A 31 11.87 11.66 -2.11
N TYR A 32 13.09 11.61 -2.65
CA TYR A 32 13.57 10.54 -3.52
C TYR A 32 14.23 9.37 -2.76
N GLY A 33 14.56 9.59 -1.49
CA GLY A 33 15.10 8.60 -0.56
C GLY A 33 14.01 7.80 0.13
N ILE A 34 13.92 7.92 1.46
CA ILE A 34 13.05 7.05 2.26
C ILE A 34 11.55 7.30 1.99
N THR A 35 11.15 8.53 1.62
CA THR A 35 9.75 8.86 1.30
C THR A 35 9.25 8.06 0.09
N SER A 36 10.05 8.03 -0.98
CA SER A 36 9.79 7.24 -2.19
C SER A 36 9.71 5.75 -1.90
N GLN A 37 10.62 5.23 -1.06
CA GLN A 37 10.66 3.81 -0.70
C GLN A 37 9.44 3.39 0.11
N ILE A 38 9.07 4.16 1.14
CA ILE A 38 7.91 3.88 1.99
C ILE A 38 6.62 3.88 1.16
N ARG A 39 6.40 4.90 0.32
CA ARG A 39 5.18 5.01 -0.50
C ARG A 39 5.05 3.88 -1.52
N ARG A 40 6.15 3.48 -2.17
CA ARG A 40 6.13 2.34 -3.11
C ARG A 40 5.90 1.01 -2.39
N ALA A 41 6.57 0.80 -1.25
CA ALA A 41 6.38 -0.39 -0.44
C ALA A 41 4.93 -0.49 0.10
N SER A 42 4.32 0.62 0.53
CA SER A 42 2.93 0.59 0.99
C SER A 42 1.97 0.25 -0.14
N VAL A 43 2.15 0.84 -1.34
CA VAL A 43 1.28 0.57 -2.52
C VAL A 43 1.37 -0.88 -2.98
N SER A 44 2.52 -1.54 -2.82
CA SER A 44 2.68 -2.94 -3.22
C SER A 44 1.80 -3.89 -2.39
N VAL A 45 1.43 -3.55 -1.16
CA VAL A 45 0.61 -4.40 -0.29
C VAL A 45 -0.78 -4.69 -0.89
N PRO A 46 -1.65 -3.69 -1.13
CA PRO A 46 -2.96 -3.95 -1.74
C PRO A 46 -2.85 -4.47 -3.18
N ALA A 47 -1.81 -4.09 -3.93
CA ALA A 47 -1.58 -4.59 -5.28
C ALA A 47 -1.32 -6.10 -5.30
N ASN A 48 -0.42 -6.60 -4.43
CA ASN A 48 -0.13 -8.03 -4.33
C ASN A 48 -1.34 -8.84 -3.85
N ILE A 49 -2.19 -8.27 -2.98
CA ILE A 49 -3.45 -8.91 -2.55
C ILE A 49 -4.41 -9.05 -3.74
N ALA A 50 -4.59 -7.98 -4.53
CA ALA A 50 -5.48 -8.00 -5.69
C ALA A 50 -4.97 -8.97 -6.78
N GLU A 51 -3.66 -8.97 -7.04
CA GLU A 51 -3.02 -9.87 -8.01
C GLU A 51 -3.09 -11.33 -7.58
N GLY A 52 -2.82 -11.61 -6.29
CA GLY A 52 -2.96 -12.95 -5.72
C GLY A 52 -4.40 -13.47 -5.83
N TYR A 53 -5.39 -12.63 -5.58
CA TYR A 53 -6.79 -12.97 -5.82
C TYR A 53 -7.06 -13.28 -7.30
N GLY A 54 -6.55 -12.44 -8.21
CA GLY A 54 -6.67 -12.67 -9.66
C GLY A 54 -6.13 -14.02 -10.11
N ARG A 55 -4.99 -14.47 -9.57
CA ARG A 55 -4.38 -15.78 -9.87
C ARG A 55 -5.12 -16.98 -9.29
N LEU A 56 -5.73 -16.84 -8.11
CA LEU A 56 -6.47 -17.94 -7.47
C LEU A 56 -7.86 -18.17 -8.08
N ASN A 57 -8.39 -17.17 -8.79
CA ASN A 57 -9.73 -17.19 -9.37
C ASN A 57 -9.71 -17.16 -10.91
N SER A 58 -8.54 -17.38 -11.52
CA SER A 58 -8.33 -17.56 -12.96
C SER A 58 -8.32 -19.03 -13.35
#